data_AF-Q2FXN0-F1
#
_entry.id   AF-Q2FXN0-F1
#
_cell.length_a   1.000
_cell.length_b   1.000
_cell.length_c   1.000
_cell.angle_alpha   90.00
_cell.angle_beta   90.00
_cell.angle_gamma   90.00
#
_symmetry.space_group_name_H-M   'P 1'
#
loop_
_entity.id
_entity.type
_entity.pdbx_description
1 polymer ?
#
loop_
_entity_poly.entity_id
_entity_poly.type
_entity_poly.pdbx_seq_one_letter_code
_entity_poly.pdbx_strand_id
1 'polypeptide(L)'
;MYKIYNMTQLTLPIETSVRIPQNDISRYVNEIVETIPDSEFDEFRHHRGATSYHPKMMLKIILYAYTQSVFSGRRIEKLLHDSIRMMWLAQDQTPSYKTINRFRVNPNTDALIESLFIQFHSQCLKQNLIDNNSIFIDGTKVEANANRYTFVWKKSIQNHESKLNENSKTLYRDLVEEKIIPEIKEDGDSDLTIEEIDLIGSHLDKEIEDLNHSIENEDCAQIRKQTRKKITEIKKFKKKFDDYSERKNKYEEQKSILKDRNSFSKTDLIMMQLL
;
A
#
# COMPACT_ATOMS: atom_id res chain seq x y z
N MET A 1 17.90 14.29 -52.87
CA MET A 1 17.39 12.99 -53.36
C MET A 1 17.25 12.06 -52.16
N TYR A 2 16.09 11.44 -51.96
CA TYR A 2 15.88 10.49 -50.87
C TYR A 2 16.30 9.08 -51.27
N LYS A 3 16.70 8.26 -50.29
CA LYS A 3 16.86 6.81 -50.48
C LYS A 3 15.47 6.19 -50.71
N ILE A 4 15.39 5.23 -51.64
CA ILE A 4 14.16 4.48 -51.88
C ILE A 4 13.78 3.74 -50.59
N TYR A 5 12.54 3.95 -50.13
CA TYR A 5 12.00 3.35 -48.92
C TYR A 5 10.73 2.57 -49.27
N ASN A 6 10.73 1.26 -49.00
CA ASN A 6 9.57 0.40 -49.20
C ASN A 6 9.46 -0.60 -48.05
N MET A 7 8.43 -0.46 -47.22
CA MET A 7 8.18 -1.37 -46.09
C MET A 7 7.71 -2.76 -46.52
N THR A 8 7.18 -2.91 -47.74
CA THR A 8 6.69 -4.22 -48.24
C THR A 8 7.75 -4.99 -49.03
N GLN A 9 8.99 -4.50 -49.07
CA GLN A 9 10.09 -5.21 -49.71
C GLN A 9 10.32 -6.56 -49.03
N LEU A 10 10.20 -7.65 -49.80
CA LEU A 10 10.49 -8.99 -49.33
C LEU A 10 11.95 -9.08 -48.88
N THR A 11 12.14 -9.52 -47.64
CA THR A 11 13.46 -9.75 -47.02
C THR A 11 13.46 -11.12 -46.35
N LEU A 12 14.62 -11.78 -46.31
CA LEU A 12 14.78 -13.02 -45.56
C LEU A 12 14.81 -12.71 -44.05
N PRO A 13 14.21 -13.56 -43.20
CA PRO A 13 14.39 -13.43 -41.75
C PRO A 13 15.86 -13.62 -41.42
N ILE A 14 16.45 -12.61 -40.77
CA ILE A 14 17.84 -12.64 -40.30
C ILE A 14 17.83 -13.12 -38.85
N GLU A 15 18.76 -14.00 -38.50
CA GLU A 15 18.97 -14.43 -37.12
C GLU A 15 19.17 -13.22 -36.19
N THR A 16 18.52 -13.24 -35.02
CA THR A 16 18.55 -12.12 -34.07
C THR A 16 19.98 -11.80 -33.60
N SER A 17 20.84 -12.81 -33.50
CA SER A 17 22.25 -12.68 -33.09
C SER A 17 23.07 -11.77 -34.00
N VAL A 18 22.79 -11.77 -35.31
CA VAL A 18 23.50 -10.94 -36.32
C VAL A 18 23.18 -9.46 -36.15
N ARG A 19 22.02 -9.12 -35.59
CA ARG A 19 21.60 -7.73 -35.34
C ARG A 19 22.23 -7.14 -34.07
N ILE A 20 22.86 -7.96 -33.23
CA ILE A 20 23.43 -7.55 -31.94
C ILE A 20 24.95 -7.37 -32.10
N PRO A 21 25.49 -6.16 -31.86
CA PRO A 21 26.93 -5.90 -31.92
C PRO A 21 27.75 -6.82 -31.01
N GLN A 22 29.02 -7.07 -31.34
CA GLN A 22 29.85 -7.99 -30.56
C GLN A 22 30.18 -7.47 -29.16
N ASN A 23 30.26 -6.15 -28.97
CA ASN A 23 30.55 -5.51 -27.68
C ASN A 23 29.26 -5.07 -26.94
N ASP A 24 28.11 -5.69 -27.24
CA ASP A 24 26.83 -5.33 -26.63
C ASP A 24 26.68 -5.91 -25.21
N ILE A 25 26.02 -5.15 -24.33
CA ILE A 25 25.76 -5.55 -22.93
C ILE A 25 25.03 -6.90 -22.85
N SER A 26 24.12 -7.19 -23.78
CA SER A 26 23.40 -8.47 -23.79
C SER A 26 24.34 -9.67 -23.95
N ARG A 27 25.43 -9.54 -24.71
CA ARG A 27 26.43 -10.62 -24.87
C ARG A 27 27.22 -10.84 -23.59
N TYR A 28 27.64 -9.77 -22.92
CA TYR A 28 28.29 -9.88 -21.62
C TYR A 28 27.38 -10.56 -20.60
N VAL A 29 26.11 -10.15 -20.50
CA VAL A 29 25.13 -10.80 -19.61
C VAL A 29 25.00 -12.29 -19.93
N ASN A 30 24.95 -12.64 -21.22
CA ASN A 30 24.91 -14.05 -21.63
C ASN A 30 26.18 -14.81 -21.20
N GLU A 31 27.36 -14.27 -21.46
CA GLU A 31 28.65 -14.89 -21.07
C GLU A 31 28.75 -15.09 -19.56
N ILE A 32 28.43 -14.06 -18.77
CA ILE A 32 28.45 -14.13 -17.30
C ILE A 32 27.53 -15.26 -16.82
N VAL A 33 26.29 -15.33 -17.32
CA VAL A 33 25.35 -16.37 -16.90
C VAL A 33 25.78 -17.77 -17.33
N GLU A 34 26.48 -17.91 -18.46
CA GLU A 34 27.00 -19.21 -18.89
C GLU A 34 28.23 -19.67 -18.10
N THR A 35 28.95 -18.77 -17.42
CA THR A 35 30.06 -19.17 -16.53
C THR A 35 29.60 -19.87 -15.25
N ILE A 36 28.31 -19.80 -14.91
CA ILE A 36 27.75 -20.38 -13.68
C ILE A 36 27.61 -21.90 -13.85
N PRO A 37 28.10 -22.71 -12.90
CA PRO A 37 27.94 -24.16 -12.96
C PRO A 37 26.46 -24.54 -12.86
N ASP A 38 26.04 -25.51 -13.66
CA ASP A 38 24.63 -25.93 -13.72
C ASP A 38 24.10 -26.46 -12.37
N SER A 39 24.99 -26.90 -11.48
CA SER A 39 24.65 -27.37 -10.13
C SER A 39 24.01 -26.29 -9.26
N GLU A 40 24.33 -25.00 -9.46
CA GLU A 40 23.67 -23.91 -8.73
C GLU A 40 22.19 -23.75 -9.13
N PHE A 41 21.78 -24.35 -10.25
CA PHE A 41 20.41 -24.32 -10.73
C PHE A 41 19.62 -25.60 -10.46
N ASP A 42 20.24 -26.62 -9.84
CA ASP A 42 19.59 -27.92 -9.61
C ASP A 42 18.36 -27.81 -8.70
N GLU A 43 18.36 -26.87 -7.76
CA GLU A 43 17.22 -26.62 -6.87
C GLU A 43 15.96 -26.13 -7.61
N PHE A 44 16.12 -25.53 -8.80
CA PHE A 44 14.99 -25.13 -9.63
C PHE A 44 14.43 -26.28 -10.47
N ARG A 45 15.10 -27.44 -10.49
CA ARG A 45 14.63 -28.61 -11.23
C ARG A 45 13.49 -29.26 -10.45
N HIS A 46 12.34 -29.34 -11.10
CA HIS A 46 11.16 -30.02 -10.57
C HIS A 46 10.79 -31.17 -11.50
N HIS A 47 10.63 -32.37 -10.95
CA HIS A 47 10.28 -33.58 -11.70
C HIS A 47 8.76 -33.76 -11.91
N ARG A 48 7.94 -32.88 -11.31
CA ARG A 48 6.47 -32.94 -11.36
C ARG A 48 5.88 -31.60 -11.79
N GLY A 49 4.81 -31.65 -12.59
CA GLY A 49 4.09 -30.47 -13.07
C GLY A 49 4.50 -30.03 -14.47
N ALA A 50 4.00 -28.88 -14.90
CA ALA A 50 4.36 -28.29 -16.19
C ALA A 50 5.83 -27.87 -16.19
N THR A 51 6.50 -28.07 -17.33
CA THR A 51 7.90 -27.64 -17.52
C THR A 51 8.01 -26.14 -17.30
N SER A 52 8.85 -25.74 -16.36
CA SER A 52 9.16 -24.34 -16.11
C SER A 52 10.20 -23.83 -17.10
N TYR A 53 10.27 -22.50 -17.25
CA TYR A 53 11.33 -21.86 -18.02
C TYR A 53 12.70 -22.15 -17.40
N HIS A 54 13.74 -22.20 -18.24
CA HIS A 54 15.09 -22.49 -17.79
C HIS A 54 15.61 -21.37 -16.87
N PRO A 55 16.18 -21.68 -15.69
CA PRO A 55 16.60 -20.66 -14.73
C PRO A 55 17.70 -19.74 -15.27
N LYS A 56 18.67 -20.25 -16.06
CA LYS A 56 19.65 -19.40 -16.78
C LYS A 56 18.97 -18.36 -17.69
N MET A 57 17.90 -18.74 -18.40
CA MET A 57 17.17 -17.81 -19.26
C MET A 57 16.47 -16.74 -18.40
N MET A 58 15.77 -17.15 -17.35
CA MET A 58 15.09 -16.25 -16.42
C MET A 58 16.06 -15.26 -15.77
N LEU A 59 17.27 -15.71 -15.45
CA LEU A 59 18.33 -14.89 -14.91
C LEU A 59 18.87 -13.88 -15.94
N LYS A 60 19.15 -14.31 -17.18
CA LYS A 60 19.61 -13.42 -18.27
C LYS A 60 18.65 -12.27 -18.53
N ILE A 61 17.34 -12.55 -18.59
CA ILE A 61 16.33 -11.51 -18.85
C ILE A 61 16.25 -10.51 -17.69
N ILE A 62 16.38 -10.96 -16.43
CA ILE A 62 16.33 -10.08 -15.25
C ILE A 62 17.56 -9.20 -15.20
N LEU A 63 18.76 -9.79 -15.33
CA LEU A 63 20.02 -9.04 -15.31
C LEU A 63 20.05 -7.99 -16.43
N TYR A 64 19.71 -8.39 -17.66
CA TYR A 64 19.68 -7.44 -18.77
C TYR A 64 18.63 -6.35 -18.57
N ALA A 65 17.43 -6.67 -18.07
CA ALA A 65 16.42 -5.66 -17.76
C ALA A 65 16.91 -4.61 -16.76
N TYR A 66 17.67 -5.03 -15.75
CA TYR A 66 18.22 -4.12 -14.75
C TYR A 66 19.31 -3.19 -15.32
N THR A 67 20.12 -3.67 -16.27
CA THR A 67 21.06 -2.77 -17.00
C THR A 67 20.34 -1.65 -17.75
N GLN A 68 19.08 -1.87 -18.13
CA GLN A 68 18.23 -0.89 -18.82
C GLN A 68 17.31 -0.11 -17.86
N SER A 69 17.53 -0.19 -16.55
CA SER A 69 16.68 0.43 -15.51
C SER A 69 15.20 -0.02 -15.57
N VAL A 70 14.95 -1.27 -15.98
CA VAL A 70 13.61 -1.86 -16.05
C VAL A 70 13.41 -2.86 -14.92
N PHE A 71 12.75 -2.43 -13.84
CA PHE A 71 12.58 -3.25 -12.63
C PHE A 71 11.19 -3.90 -12.48
N SER A 72 10.17 -3.33 -13.12
CA SER A 72 8.80 -3.84 -13.01
C SER A 72 8.63 -5.09 -13.87
N GLY A 73 8.14 -6.18 -13.28
CA GLY A 73 7.91 -7.44 -14.01
C GLY A 73 7.06 -7.27 -15.27
N ARG A 74 6.03 -6.40 -15.23
CA ARG A 74 5.19 -6.09 -16.42
C ARG A 74 5.97 -5.36 -17.51
N ARG A 75 6.92 -4.50 -17.13
CA ARG A 75 7.79 -3.82 -18.09
C ARG A 75 8.81 -4.79 -18.69
N ILE A 76 9.30 -5.77 -17.91
CA ILE A 76 10.19 -6.84 -18.40
C ILE A 76 9.43 -7.72 -19.40
N GLU A 77 8.21 -8.14 -19.07
CA GLU A 77 7.30 -8.86 -19.97
C GLU A 77 7.11 -8.12 -21.30
N LYS A 78 6.80 -6.81 -21.26
CA LYS A 78 6.70 -5.99 -22.47
C LYS A 78 8.03 -5.94 -23.25
N LEU A 79 9.15 -5.82 -22.54
CA LEU A 79 10.47 -5.73 -23.16
C LEU A 79 10.85 -7.01 -23.91
N LEU A 80 10.34 -8.18 -23.51
CA LEU A 80 10.51 -9.44 -24.24
C LEU A 80 9.85 -9.44 -25.63
N HIS A 81 8.79 -8.66 -25.81
CA HIS A 81 8.10 -8.51 -27.10
C HIS A 81 8.63 -7.37 -27.96
N ASP A 82 9.29 -6.38 -27.35
CA ASP A 82 9.69 -5.16 -28.06
C ASP A 82 11.21 -5.09 -28.33
N SER A 83 12.05 -5.83 -27.59
CA SER A 83 13.51 -5.72 -27.67
C SER A 83 14.17 -6.94 -28.31
N ILE A 84 14.89 -6.73 -29.42
CA ILE A 84 15.68 -7.76 -30.11
C ILE A 84 16.69 -8.44 -29.16
N ARG A 85 17.28 -7.68 -28.23
CA ARG A 85 18.24 -8.22 -27.25
C ARG A 85 17.56 -9.16 -26.25
N MET A 86 16.36 -8.81 -25.79
CA MET A 86 15.57 -9.68 -24.92
C MET A 86 15.07 -10.92 -25.66
N MET A 87 14.58 -10.76 -26.89
CA MET A 87 14.20 -11.88 -27.75
C MET A 87 15.34 -12.86 -27.93
N TRP A 88 16.56 -12.37 -28.18
CA TRP A 88 17.75 -13.21 -28.31
C TRP A 88 18.13 -13.92 -27.00
N LEU A 89 18.18 -13.20 -25.87
CA LEU A 89 18.49 -13.78 -24.56
C LEU A 89 17.46 -14.83 -24.12
N ALA A 90 16.19 -14.61 -24.46
CA ALA A 90 15.10 -15.51 -24.13
C ALA A 90 14.85 -16.59 -25.20
N GLN A 91 15.54 -16.54 -26.34
CA GLN A 91 15.26 -17.40 -27.51
C GLN A 91 13.76 -17.38 -27.88
N ASP A 92 13.20 -16.17 -28.01
CA ASP A 92 11.79 -15.89 -28.31
C ASP A 92 10.76 -16.42 -27.29
N GLN A 93 11.22 -16.88 -26.12
CA GLN A 93 10.34 -17.23 -25.01
C GLN A 93 9.85 -15.98 -24.27
N THR A 94 8.57 -15.96 -23.90
CA THR A 94 7.90 -14.79 -23.32
C THR A 94 7.28 -15.11 -21.95
N PRO A 95 8.10 -15.36 -20.91
CA PRO A 95 7.58 -15.61 -19.57
C PRO A 95 6.72 -14.44 -19.07
N SER A 96 5.54 -14.76 -18.54
CA SER A 96 4.63 -13.74 -18.00
C SER A 96 5.24 -12.99 -16.81
N TYR A 97 4.75 -11.78 -16.52
CA TYR A 97 5.24 -11.02 -15.36
C TYR A 97 5.09 -11.78 -14.04
N LYS A 98 4.08 -12.65 -13.92
CA LYS A 98 3.88 -13.50 -12.74
C LYS A 98 5.01 -14.51 -12.60
N THR A 99 5.43 -15.11 -13.71
CA THR A 99 6.52 -16.07 -13.76
C THR A 99 7.85 -15.40 -13.42
N ILE A 100 8.11 -14.21 -13.98
CA ILE A 100 9.29 -13.39 -13.68
C ILE A 100 9.34 -13.04 -12.19
N ASN A 101 8.24 -12.55 -11.64
CA ASN A 101 8.18 -12.18 -10.22
C ASN A 101 8.30 -13.41 -9.30
N ARG A 102 7.73 -14.56 -9.70
CA ARG A 102 7.86 -15.80 -8.93
C ARG A 102 9.30 -16.30 -8.90
N PHE A 103 10.01 -16.21 -10.03
CA PHE A 103 11.44 -16.52 -10.06
C PHE A 103 12.17 -15.56 -9.13
N ARG A 104 11.96 -14.24 -9.25
CA ARG A 104 12.65 -13.21 -8.44
C ARG A 104 12.45 -13.30 -6.92
N VAL A 105 11.26 -13.71 -6.45
CA VAL A 105 10.93 -13.75 -5.01
C VAL A 105 11.33 -15.09 -4.37
N ASN A 106 11.88 -16.03 -5.14
CA ASN A 106 12.29 -17.31 -4.60
C ASN A 106 13.51 -17.12 -3.67
N PRO A 107 13.51 -17.63 -2.43
CA PRO A 107 14.66 -17.52 -1.53
C PRO A 107 15.98 -17.99 -2.16
N ASN A 108 15.89 -19.03 -3.00
CA ASN A 108 17.07 -19.59 -3.66
C ASN A 108 17.60 -18.65 -4.76
N THR A 109 16.73 -17.85 -5.40
CA THR A 109 17.21 -16.83 -6.34
C THR A 109 17.88 -15.67 -5.65
N ASP A 110 17.48 -15.31 -4.44
CA ASP A 110 18.13 -14.19 -3.73
C ASP A 110 19.59 -14.53 -3.42
N ALA A 111 19.85 -15.72 -2.88
CA ALA A 111 21.20 -16.22 -2.64
C ALA A 111 22.03 -16.35 -3.93
N LEU A 112 21.40 -16.81 -5.01
CA LEU A 112 22.04 -16.95 -6.32
C LEU A 112 22.33 -15.57 -6.95
N ILE A 113 21.41 -14.59 -6.86
CA ILE A 113 21.65 -13.22 -7.34
C ILE A 113 22.81 -12.56 -6.57
N GLU A 114 22.90 -12.79 -5.26
CA GLU A 114 24.03 -12.30 -4.45
C GLU A 114 25.35 -12.94 -4.89
N SER A 115 25.40 -14.28 -5.01
CA SER A 115 26.60 -14.98 -5.49
C SER A 115 27.02 -14.51 -6.88
N LEU A 116 26.05 -14.25 -7.75
CA LEU A 116 26.29 -13.73 -9.09
C LEU A 116 26.76 -12.31 -9.13
N PHE A 117 26.24 -11.45 -8.27
CA PHE A 117 26.72 -10.08 -8.19
C PHE A 117 28.20 -10.07 -7.81
N ILE A 118 28.61 -10.92 -6.87
CA ILE A 118 30.02 -11.08 -6.48
C ILE A 118 30.86 -11.61 -7.65
N GLN A 119 30.39 -12.63 -8.37
CA GLN A 119 31.10 -13.17 -9.54
C GLN A 119 31.21 -12.15 -10.68
N PHE A 120 30.12 -11.45 -10.98
CA PHE A 120 30.06 -10.36 -11.97
C PHE A 120 31.06 -9.26 -11.62
N HIS A 121 31.03 -8.77 -10.38
CA HIS A 121 31.98 -7.77 -9.89
C HIS A 121 33.42 -8.26 -10.04
N SER A 122 33.71 -9.51 -9.64
CA SER A 122 35.03 -10.12 -9.82
C SER A 122 35.45 -10.22 -11.29
N GLN A 123 34.53 -10.50 -12.21
CA GLN A 123 34.84 -10.56 -13.64
C GLN A 123 35.11 -9.17 -14.22
N CYS A 124 34.29 -8.18 -13.85
CA CYS A 124 34.50 -6.79 -14.26
C CYS A 124 35.84 -6.23 -13.76
N LEU A 125 36.28 -6.57 -12.55
CA LEU A 125 37.61 -6.25 -12.04
C LEU A 125 38.72 -6.93 -12.88
N LYS A 126 38.59 -8.22 -13.18
CA LYS A 126 39.58 -8.95 -14.01
C LYS A 126 39.72 -8.38 -15.42
N GLN A 127 38.61 -7.91 -15.99
CA GLN A 127 38.58 -7.32 -17.33
C GLN A 127 38.97 -5.83 -17.34
N ASN A 128 39.37 -5.26 -16.20
CA ASN A 128 39.65 -3.83 -16.02
C ASN A 128 38.47 -2.91 -16.44
N LEU A 129 37.23 -3.39 -16.29
CA LEU A 129 36.02 -2.62 -16.59
C LEU A 129 35.61 -1.69 -15.42
N ILE A 130 36.07 -1.99 -14.22
CA ILE A 130 35.80 -1.25 -12.99
C ILE A 130 37.14 -0.92 -12.32
N ASP A 131 37.33 0.34 -11.95
CA ASP A 131 38.48 0.76 -11.12
C ASP A 131 38.15 0.52 -9.64
N ASN A 132 38.97 -0.29 -8.97
CA ASN A 132 38.79 -0.63 -7.55
C ASN A 132 39.42 0.41 -6.61
N ASN A 133 40.15 1.39 -7.14
CA ASN A 133 40.90 2.36 -6.34
C ASN A 133 40.08 3.61 -5.97
N SER A 134 38.99 3.88 -6.69
CA SER A 134 38.17 5.09 -6.50
C SER A 134 36.71 4.74 -6.23
N ILE A 135 36.24 5.02 -5.01
CA ILE A 135 34.82 4.98 -4.67
C ILE A 135 34.27 6.40 -4.83
N PHE A 136 33.38 6.61 -5.78
CA PHE A 136 32.63 7.86 -5.91
C PHE A 136 31.37 7.77 -5.05
N ILE A 137 31.36 8.48 -3.93
CA ILE A 137 30.15 8.65 -3.12
C ILE A 137 29.38 9.84 -3.70
N ASP A 138 28.34 9.58 -4.48
CA ASP A 138 27.40 10.63 -4.87
C ASP A 138 26.40 10.86 -3.73
N GLY A 139 26.33 12.10 -3.27
CA GLY A 139 25.38 12.53 -2.24
C GLY A 139 23.98 12.66 -2.81
N THR A 140 23.29 11.55 -3.04
CA THR A 140 21.86 11.59 -3.36
C THR A 140 21.08 12.00 -2.11
N LYS A 141 20.52 13.22 -2.12
CA LYS A 141 19.60 13.67 -1.08
C LYS A 141 18.26 12.95 -1.26
N VAL A 142 18.11 11.79 -0.63
CA VAL A 142 16.82 11.12 -0.53
C VAL A 142 15.99 11.85 0.52
N GLU A 143 14.91 12.50 0.11
CA GLU A 143 13.93 13.01 1.07
C GLU A 143 13.33 11.82 1.83
N ALA A 144 13.25 11.92 3.15
CA ALA A 144 12.54 10.92 3.94
C ALA A 144 11.11 10.81 3.40
N ASN A 145 10.61 9.58 3.19
CA ASN A 145 9.19 9.33 2.93
C ASN A 145 8.36 9.56 4.21
N ALA A 146 8.54 10.71 4.83
CA ALA A 146 7.81 11.18 5.98
C ALA A 146 6.59 11.93 5.45
N ASN A 147 5.44 11.25 5.41
CA ASN A 147 4.19 11.94 5.12
C ASN A 147 3.97 13.02 6.20
N ARG A 148 3.84 14.29 5.76
CA ARG A 148 3.67 15.48 6.61
C ARG A 148 2.46 15.37 7.56
N TYR A 149 1.50 14.49 7.27
CA TYR A 149 0.24 14.31 8.02
C TYR A 149 0.23 13.11 8.98
N THR A 150 1.40 12.57 9.32
CA THR A 150 1.53 11.42 10.22
C THR A 150 1.57 11.79 11.70
N PHE A 151 1.76 13.05 12.05
CA PHE A 151 1.85 13.50 13.44
C PHE A 151 0.49 13.84 14.03
N VAL A 152 0.30 13.44 15.28
CA VAL A 152 -0.81 13.84 16.13
C VAL A 152 -0.26 14.75 17.23
N TRP A 153 -0.90 15.91 17.41
CA TRP A 153 -0.43 16.98 18.30
C TRP A 153 -1.33 17.11 19.52
N LYS A 154 -0.74 17.22 20.72
CA LYS A 154 -1.46 17.37 22.00
C LYS A 154 -2.42 18.56 21.99
N LYS A 155 -1.94 19.73 21.53
CA LYS A 155 -2.76 20.95 21.42
C LYS A 155 -3.96 20.78 20.48
N SER A 156 -3.78 20.02 19.39
CA SER A 156 -4.87 19.73 18.47
C SER A 156 -5.93 18.87 19.14
N ILE A 157 -5.53 17.80 19.84
CA ILE A 157 -6.45 16.93 20.59
C ILE A 157 -7.24 17.75 21.62
N GLN A 158 -6.56 18.55 22.44
CA GLN A 158 -7.20 19.38 23.46
C GLN A 158 -8.27 20.32 22.87
N ASN A 159 -7.94 21.00 21.76
CA ASN A 159 -8.90 21.89 21.10
C ASN A 159 -10.10 21.15 20.49
N HIS A 160 -9.89 19.95 19.93
CA HIS A 160 -10.98 19.17 19.38
C HIS A 160 -11.85 18.55 20.47
N GLU A 161 -11.24 18.12 21.58
CA GLU A 161 -11.93 17.58 22.74
C GLU A 161 -12.77 18.66 23.45
N SER A 162 -12.22 19.86 23.67
CA SER A 162 -12.99 20.96 24.25
C SER A 162 -14.20 21.31 23.39
N LYS A 163 -14.02 21.38 22.06
CA LYS A 163 -15.09 21.64 21.11
C LYS A 163 -16.12 20.49 21.08
N LEU A 164 -15.68 19.24 21.25
CA LEU A 164 -16.58 18.09 21.35
C LEU A 164 -17.41 18.18 22.63
N ASN A 165 -16.78 18.47 23.77
CA ASN A 165 -17.47 18.62 25.05
C ASN A 165 -18.50 19.76 24.99
N GLU A 166 -18.15 20.93 24.43
CA GLU A 166 -19.10 22.04 24.21
C GLU A 166 -20.29 21.61 23.35
N ASN A 167 -20.04 21.00 22.18
CA ASN A 167 -21.12 20.54 21.29
C ASN A 167 -21.99 19.45 21.92
N SER A 168 -21.39 18.56 22.72
CA SER A 168 -22.12 17.51 23.41
C SER A 168 -23.03 18.08 24.50
N LYS A 169 -22.56 19.11 25.23
CA LYS A 169 -23.36 19.85 26.22
C LYS A 169 -24.52 20.60 25.56
N THR A 170 -24.28 21.29 24.44
CA THR A 170 -25.35 22.03 23.74
C THR A 170 -26.42 21.07 23.23
N LEU A 171 -26.03 19.97 22.58
CA LEU A 171 -26.98 18.96 22.10
C LEU A 171 -27.72 18.26 23.23
N TYR A 172 -27.08 17.99 24.36
CA TYR A 172 -27.76 17.43 25.52
C TYR A 172 -28.83 18.40 26.06
N ARG A 173 -28.52 19.69 26.18
CA ARG A 173 -29.50 20.72 26.58
C ARG A 173 -30.67 20.79 25.60
N ASP A 174 -30.41 20.80 24.30
CA ASP A 174 -31.45 20.81 23.27
C ASP A 174 -32.39 19.59 23.41
N LEU A 175 -31.85 18.39 23.68
CA LEU A 175 -32.65 17.17 23.84
C LEU A 175 -33.48 17.13 25.13
N VAL A 176 -32.95 17.68 26.23
CA VAL A 176 -33.69 17.82 27.49
C VAL A 176 -34.80 18.87 27.35
N GLU A 177 -34.53 20.00 26.69
CA GLU A 177 -35.51 21.06 26.44
C GLU A 177 -36.65 20.58 25.51
N GLU A 178 -36.32 19.81 24.46
CA GLU A 178 -37.30 19.16 23.59
C GLU A 178 -38.04 17.99 24.26
N LYS A 179 -37.69 17.64 25.51
CA LYS A 179 -38.25 16.51 26.31
C LYS A 179 -38.11 15.14 25.64
N ILE A 180 -37.06 14.99 24.84
CA ILE A 180 -36.70 13.76 24.14
C ILE A 180 -36.04 12.77 25.11
N ILE A 181 -35.22 13.28 26.03
CA ILE A 181 -34.50 12.48 27.03
C ILE A 181 -34.77 13.04 28.44
N PRO A 182 -34.89 12.19 29.49
CA PRO A 182 -34.94 12.66 30.87
C PRO A 182 -33.64 13.40 31.25
N GLU A 183 -33.72 14.33 32.20
CA GLU A 183 -32.54 14.98 32.75
C GLU A 183 -31.69 13.95 33.53
N ILE A 184 -30.55 13.56 32.95
CA ILE A 184 -29.63 12.57 33.52
C ILE A 184 -28.64 13.24 34.49
N LYS A 185 -28.37 14.54 34.30
CA LYS A 185 -27.47 15.35 35.13
C LYS A 185 -28.20 16.51 35.79
N GLU A 186 -28.15 16.58 37.11
CA GLU A 186 -28.46 17.78 37.90
C GLU A 186 -27.37 18.83 37.65
N ASP A 187 -27.77 20.03 37.22
CA ASP A 187 -26.98 21.26 37.06
C ASP A 187 -25.52 21.20 37.53
N GLY A 188 -24.64 20.79 36.62
CA GLY A 188 -23.21 20.87 36.81
C GLY A 188 -22.54 21.11 35.47
N ASP A 189 -21.77 22.19 35.35
CA ASP A 189 -20.93 22.54 34.19
C ASP A 189 -19.78 21.52 33.94
N SER A 190 -19.92 20.30 34.46
CA SER A 190 -19.04 19.17 34.20
C SER A 190 -19.23 18.61 32.79
N ASP A 191 -18.15 18.11 32.19
CA ASP A 191 -18.20 17.47 30.88
C ASP A 191 -18.96 16.13 30.95
N LEU A 192 -19.69 15.77 29.89
CA LEU A 192 -20.36 14.47 29.77
C LEU A 192 -19.31 13.35 29.74
N THR A 193 -19.39 12.36 30.62
CA THR A 193 -18.53 11.17 30.61
C THR A 193 -18.91 10.24 29.45
N ILE A 194 -18.05 9.27 29.11
CA ILE A 194 -18.34 8.29 28.05
C ILE A 194 -19.60 7.50 28.41
N GLU A 195 -19.73 7.08 29.67
CA GLU A 195 -20.88 6.32 30.17
C GLU A 195 -22.20 7.11 30.02
N GLU A 196 -22.18 8.42 30.26
CA GLU A 196 -23.35 9.28 30.08
C GLU A 196 -23.71 9.48 28.62
N ILE A 197 -22.73 9.59 27.73
CA ILE A 197 -22.95 9.66 26.27
C ILE A 197 -23.59 8.36 25.77
N ASP A 198 -23.12 7.21 26.25
CA ASP A 198 -23.66 5.90 25.89
C ASP A 198 -25.09 5.71 26.47
N LEU A 199 -25.34 6.19 27.69
CA LEU A 199 -26.67 6.23 28.28
C LEU A 199 -27.63 7.09 27.44
N ILE A 200 -27.22 8.28 27.01
CA ILE A 200 -27.98 9.14 26.10
C ILE A 200 -28.30 8.40 24.79
N GLY A 201 -27.33 7.70 24.21
CA GLY A 201 -27.55 6.85 23.04
C GLY A 201 -28.63 5.79 23.26
N SER A 202 -28.61 5.12 24.42
CA SER A 202 -29.61 4.11 24.79
C SER A 202 -31.02 4.71 25.00
N HIS A 203 -31.12 5.94 25.51
CA HIS A 203 -32.41 6.64 25.66
C HIS A 203 -33.00 7.03 24.31
N LEU A 204 -32.19 7.52 23.38
CA LEU A 204 -32.61 7.83 22.01
C LEU A 204 -33.10 6.57 21.28
N ASP A 205 -32.49 5.42 21.53
CA ASP A 205 -32.95 4.14 20.97
C ASP A 205 -34.32 3.73 21.48
N LYS A 206 -34.55 3.82 22.79
CA LYS A 206 -35.87 3.53 23.38
C LYS A 206 -36.95 4.44 22.82
N GLU A 207 -36.66 5.72 22.64
CA GLU A 207 -37.63 6.65 22.06
C GLU A 207 -37.90 6.37 20.57
N ILE A 208 -36.88 5.98 19.80
CA ILE A 208 -37.09 5.50 18.42
C ILE A 208 -38.00 4.27 18.40
N GLU A 209 -37.80 3.32 19.33
CA GLU A 209 -38.64 2.13 19.49
C GLU A 209 -40.09 2.50 19.84
N ASP A 210 -40.30 3.39 20.81
CA ASP A 210 -41.63 3.86 21.22
C ASP A 210 -42.38 4.57 20.09
N LEU A 211 -41.66 5.40 19.30
CA LEU A 211 -42.24 6.07 18.13
C LEU A 211 -42.54 5.09 16.99
N ASN A 212 -41.74 4.04 16.80
CA ASN A 212 -42.04 2.98 15.83
C ASN A 212 -43.29 2.20 16.23
N HIS A 213 -43.44 1.83 17.51
CA HIS A 213 -44.63 1.15 18.02
C HIS A 213 -45.89 2.04 17.92
N SER A 214 -45.74 3.35 18.11
CA SER A 214 -46.82 4.32 17.90
C SER A 214 -47.27 4.38 16.43
N ILE A 215 -46.34 4.26 15.46
CA ILE A 215 -46.65 4.21 14.01
C ILE A 215 -47.37 2.93 13.60
N GLU A 216 -47.16 1.82 14.31
CA GLU A 216 -47.83 0.54 14.04
C GLU A 216 -49.30 0.57 14.48
N ASN A 217 -49.61 1.27 15.57
CA ASN A 217 -50.96 1.36 16.14
C ASN A 217 -51.82 2.51 15.59
N GLU A 218 -51.27 3.34 14.70
CA GLU A 218 -51.92 4.58 14.27
C GLU A 218 -52.36 4.54 12.80
N ASP A 219 -53.67 4.72 12.54
CA ASP A 219 -54.26 4.59 11.21
C ASP A 219 -54.09 5.83 10.32
N CYS A 220 -53.97 7.01 10.92
CA CYS A 220 -53.95 8.26 10.17
C CYS A 220 -52.61 8.48 9.44
N ALA A 221 -52.64 8.45 8.10
CA ALA A 221 -51.46 8.62 7.26
C ALA A 221 -50.70 9.95 7.50
N GLN A 222 -51.41 11.02 7.86
CA GLN A 222 -50.79 12.32 8.16
C GLN A 222 -49.96 12.27 9.45
N ILE A 223 -50.49 11.62 10.50
CA ILE A 223 -49.79 11.49 11.78
C ILE A 223 -48.56 10.58 11.61
N ARG A 224 -48.72 9.42 10.95
CA ARG A 224 -47.58 8.53 10.61
C ARG A 224 -46.45 9.26 9.87
N LYS A 225 -46.78 10.19 8.95
CA LYS A 225 -45.79 10.99 8.23
C LYS A 225 -45.05 11.97 9.15
N GLN A 226 -45.73 12.58 10.11
CA GLN A 226 -45.09 13.46 11.10
C GLN A 226 -44.20 12.67 12.06
N THR A 227 -44.66 11.52 12.56
CA THR A 227 -43.88 10.65 13.45
C THR A 227 -42.61 10.12 12.76
N ARG A 228 -42.70 9.74 11.47
CA ARG A 228 -41.50 9.36 10.67
C ARG A 228 -40.48 10.50 10.55
N LYS A 229 -40.92 11.76 10.45
CA LYS A 229 -40.00 12.91 10.42
C LYS A 229 -39.28 13.06 11.77
N LYS A 230 -40.01 12.97 12.89
CA LYS A 230 -39.42 12.98 14.24
C LYS A 230 -38.40 11.86 14.44
N ILE A 231 -38.72 10.62 14.06
CA ILE A 231 -37.76 9.51 14.10
C ILE A 231 -36.51 9.81 13.28
N THR A 232 -36.66 10.45 12.11
CA THR A 232 -35.53 10.81 11.27
C THR A 232 -34.64 11.88 11.93
N GLU A 233 -35.23 12.80 12.69
CA GLU A 233 -34.51 13.81 13.48
C GLU A 233 -33.78 13.16 14.67
N ILE A 234 -34.44 12.29 15.44
CA ILE A 234 -33.86 11.54 16.56
C ILE A 234 -32.70 10.65 16.08
N LYS A 235 -32.84 9.98 14.92
CA LYS A 235 -31.74 9.22 14.30
C LYS A 235 -30.51 10.07 13.95
N LYS A 236 -30.70 11.35 13.59
CA LYS A 236 -29.57 12.26 13.36
C LYS A 236 -28.86 12.60 14.67
N PHE A 237 -29.61 12.80 15.75
CA PHE A 237 -29.03 13.02 17.07
C PHE A 237 -28.26 11.79 17.55
N LYS A 238 -28.85 10.59 17.44
CA LYS A 238 -28.17 9.33 17.76
C LYS A 238 -26.82 9.22 17.05
N LYS A 239 -26.79 9.42 15.73
CA LYS A 239 -25.56 9.37 14.95
C LYS A 239 -24.47 10.33 15.45
N LYS A 240 -24.86 11.49 16.01
CA LYS A 240 -23.91 12.42 16.61
C LYS A 240 -23.37 11.91 17.94
N PHE A 241 -24.22 11.34 18.81
CA PHE A 241 -23.77 10.75 20.08
C PHE A 241 -22.85 9.55 19.87
N ASP A 242 -23.15 8.70 18.88
CA ASP A 242 -22.25 7.59 18.47
C ASP A 242 -20.88 8.13 17.99
N ASP A 243 -20.86 9.20 17.19
CA ASP A 243 -19.60 9.85 16.76
C ASP A 243 -18.86 10.51 17.94
N TYR A 244 -19.58 11.00 18.96
CA TYR A 244 -18.97 11.58 20.15
C TYR A 244 -18.34 10.53 21.06
N SER A 245 -18.99 9.39 21.28
CA SER A 245 -18.41 8.30 22.07
C SER A 245 -17.15 7.75 21.40
N GLU A 246 -17.19 7.47 20.10
CA GLU A 246 -16.02 7.01 19.34
C GLU A 246 -14.84 7.99 19.42
N ARG A 247 -15.10 9.29 19.24
CA ARG A 247 -14.05 10.31 19.30
C ARG A 247 -13.50 10.49 20.71
N LYS A 248 -14.33 10.37 21.74
CA LYS A 248 -13.90 10.50 23.13
C LYS A 248 -12.97 9.35 23.52
N ASN A 249 -13.35 8.11 23.19
CA ASN A 249 -12.48 6.93 23.33
C ASN A 249 -11.15 7.12 22.60
N LYS A 250 -11.20 7.59 21.36
CA LYS A 250 -10.01 7.90 20.57
C LYS A 250 -9.12 8.95 21.23
N TYR A 251 -9.67 10.02 21.81
CA TYR A 251 -8.86 11.05 22.47
C TYR A 251 -8.22 10.54 23.76
N GLU A 252 -8.89 9.66 24.51
CA GLU A 252 -8.31 9.00 25.69
C GLU A 252 -7.13 8.09 25.33
N GLU A 253 -7.28 7.27 24.29
CA GLU A 253 -6.18 6.46 23.74
C GLU A 253 -5.01 7.34 23.28
N GLN A 254 -5.29 8.44 22.59
CA GLN A 254 -4.24 9.35 22.13
C GLN A 254 -3.51 10.03 23.30
N LYS A 255 -4.22 10.38 24.37
CA LYS A 255 -3.63 10.93 25.60
C LYS A 255 -2.75 9.90 26.31
N SER A 256 -3.17 8.63 26.37
CA SER A 256 -2.38 7.56 26.99
C SER A 256 -1.05 7.34 26.25
N ILE A 257 -1.05 7.45 24.92
CA ILE A 257 0.15 7.35 24.08
C ILE A 257 1.05 8.58 24.19
N LEU A 258 0.46 9.77 24.30
CA LEU A 258 1.20 11.02 24.45
C LEU A 258 2.00 11.05 25.75
N LYS A 259 1.40 10.63 26.88
CA LYS A 259 1.98 10.80 28.22
C LYS A 259 2.41 12.29 28.40
N ASP A 260 3.69 12.53 28.63
CA ASP A 260 4.26 13.88 28.78
C ASP A 260 4.68 14.55 27.45
N ARG A 261 4.61 13.84 26.32
CA ARG A 261 5.03 14.36 25.01
C ARG A 261 4.05 15.39 24.47
N ASN A 262 4.55 16.28 23.61
CA ASN A 262 3.74 17.29 22.90
C ASN A 262 3.13 16.75 21.59
N SER A 263 3.71 15.69 21.03
CA SER A 263 3.24 15.03 19.82
C SER A 263 3.73 13.59 19.75
N PHE A 264 3.09 12.79 18.90
CA PHE A 264 3.53 11.44 18.55
C PHE A 264 3.20 11.13 17.09
N SER A 265 3.89 10.15 16.50
CA SER A 265 3.61 9.70 15.14
C SER A 265 2.51 8.63 15.15
N LYS A 266 1.63 8.59 14.15
CA LYS A 266 0.62 7.52 14.01
C LYS A 266 1.25 6.12 13.94
N THR A 267 2.51 6.03 13.53
CA THR A 267 3.28 4.78 13.47
C THR A 267 3.84 4.34 14.82
N ASP A 268 3.85 5.19 15.85
CA ASP A 268 4.33 4.83 17.19
C ASP A 268 3.52 3.66 17.80
N LEU A 269 2.23 3.57 17.45
CA LEU A 269 1.34 2.47 17.85
C LEU A 269 1.88 1.09 17.48
N ILE A 270 2.48 0.97 16.28
CA ILE A 270 3.01 -0.29 15.76
C ILE A 270 4.26 -0.72 16.56
N MET A 271 5.07 0.25 17.01
CA MET A 271 6.27 -0.05 17.79
C MET A 271 5.97 -0.52 19.22
N MET A 272 4.89 -0.03 19.85
CA MET A 272 4.52 -0.45 21.21
C MET A 272 3.90 -1.86 21.27
N GLN A 273 3.29 -2.36 20.19
CA GLN A 273 2.73 -3.71 20.15
C GLN A 273 3.79 -4.79 19.83
N LEU A 274 4.96 -4.38 19.33
CA LEU A 274 6.06 -5.27 18.95
C LEU A 274 7.12 -5.46 20.05
N LEU A 275 7.04 -4.70 21.14
CA LEU A 275 7.90 -4.81 22.33
C LEU A 275 7.13 -5.48 23.46
#